data_AF-A0A4P6V454-F1
#
_entry.id   AF-A0A4P6V454-F1
#
_cell.length_a   1.000
_cell.length_b   1.000
_cell.length_c   1.000
_cell.angle_alpha   90.00
_cell.angle_beta   90.00
_cell.angle_gamma   90.00
#
_symmetry.space_group_name_H-M   'P 1'
#
loop_
_entity.id
_entity.type
_entity.pdbx_description
1 polymer ?
#
loop_
_entity_poly.entity_id
_entity_poly.type
_entity_poly.pdbx_seq_one_letter_code
_entity_poly.pdbx_strand_id
1 'polypeptide(L)'
;MVDPRTASSRSEPWRSSGGGCRRGAARPCASNGRTRRATAIWRCSTKRWTNGGRPRTKRRSVTFDRFDVALTRFPFTEKRGQKVRPVAVLSDRTFHEAHNHLIGAMITTAANTRWPSDVAIVSYREAGLRTPCVVRLKLFTLQLDLVHGRLGSLADPDRQPIRRAVERAICPK
;
A
#
# COMPACT_ATOMS: atom_id res chain seq x y z
N MET A 1 -42.40 14.52 -35.24
CA MET A 1 -43.82 14.59 -34.83
C MET A 1 -43.88 14.19 -33.38
N VAL A 2 -44.67 14.87 -32.54
CA VAL A 2 -44.50 14.91 -31.07
C VAL A 2 -45.79 14.46 -30.38
N ASP A 3 -45.64 13.82 -29.21
CA ASP A 3 -46.67 13.66 -28.15
C ASP A 3 -47.87 12.70 -28.44
N PRO A 4 -48.73 12.36 -27.44
CA PRO A 4 -48.60 12.55 -25.98
C PRO A 4 -49.09 11.40 -25.06
N ARG A 5 -48.75 11.52 -23.75
CA ARG A 5 -49.52 11.06 -22.55
C ARG A 5 -49.75 9.53 -22.41
N THR A 6 -49.69 8.89 -21.24
CA THR A 6 -49.88 9.30 -19.81
C THR A 6 -49.09 8.26 -18.94
N ALA A 7 -48.91 8.27 -17.61
CA ALA A 7 -49.57 9.00 -16.50
C ALA A 7 -48.67 9.15 -15.24
N SER A 8 -49.32 9.16 -14.07
CA SER A 8 -48.89 9.29 -12.66
C SER A 8 -48.16 8.05 -12.09
N SER A 9 -47.45 8.09 -10.95
CA SER A 9 -47.84 8.76 -9.69
C SER A 9 -46.74 8.78 -8.61
N ARG A 10 -46.91 9.69 -7.62
CA ARG A 10 -46.50 9.65 -6.19
C ARG A 10 -45.08 9.13 -5.85
N SER A 11 -44.14 9.90 -5.31
CA SER A 11 -44.16 10.66 -4.04
C SER A 11 -44.43 9.80 -2.79
N GLU A 12 -43.36 9.35 -2.11
CA GLU A 12 -43.39 9.05 -0.68
C GLU A 12 -42.16 9.66 0.04
N PRO A 13 -42.36 10.51 1.06
CA PRO A 13 -41.27 11.07 1.85
C PRO A 13 -40.89 10.14 3.00
N TRP A 14 -39.59 9.89 3.18
CA TRP A 14 -39.08 9.21 4.37
C TRP A 14 -39.33 10.07 5.62
N ARG A 15 -40.33 9.70 6.42
CA ARG A 15 -40.69 10.38 7.68
C ARG A 15 -40.02 9.71 8.88
N SER A 16 -39.77 10.53 9.90
CA SER A 16 -38.84 10.27 11.00
C SER A 16 -39.38 9.35 12.10
N SER A 17 -38.45 8.64 12.76
CA SER A 17 -38.53 8.13 14.13
C SER A 17 -37.08 7.82 14.55
N GLY A 18 -36.55 8.12 15.74
CA GLY A 18 -37.04 8.77 16.96
C GLY A 18 -35.96 8.59 18.04
N GLY A 19 -35.94 9.39 19.12
CA GLY A 19 -35.02 9.16 20.25
C GLY A 19 -34.12 10.34 20.65
N GLY A 20 -34.72 11.40 21.20
CA GLY A 20 -33.95 12.47 21.85
C GLY A 20 -33.53 12.09 23.27
N CYS A 21 -32.24 12.16 23.59
CA CYS A 21 -31.75 12.08 24.96
C CYS A 21 -31.72 13.48 25.60
N ARG A 22 -32.65 13.77 26.51
CA ARG A 22 -32.56 14.88 27.48
C ARG A 22 -32.50 14.33 28.90
N ARG A 23 -31.46 14.72 29.63
CA ARG A 23 -31.31 14.87 31.11
C ARG A 23 -29.81 14.77 31.45
N GLY A 24 -29.21 15.66 32.23
CA GLY A 24 -29.77 16.88 32.83
C GLY A 24 -28.66 17.85 33.26
N ALA A 25 -29.02 19.12 33.47
CA ALA A 25 -28.12 20.11 34.03
C ALA A 25 -28.15 20.04 35.57
N ALA A 26 -26.97 20.00 36.21
CA ALA A 26 -26.82 20.33 37.61
C ALA A 26 -26.30 21.78 37.72
N ARG A 27 -26.87 22.55 38.66
CA ARG A 27 -26.65 24.00 38.81
C ARG A 27 -25.30 24.32 39.49
N PRO A 28 -24.74 25.51 39.26
CA PRO A 28 -23.53 25.96 39.96
C PRO A 28 -23.82 26.31 41.42
N CYS A 29 -22.85 26.07 42.29
CA CYS A 29 -22.81 26.63 43.65
C CYS A 29 -21.74 27.73 43.69
N ALA A 30 -22.12 28.94 44.10
CA ALA A 30 -21.21 30.08 44.21
C ALA A 30 -21.45 30.84 45.52
N SER A 31 -20.40 30.96 46.33
CA SER A 31 -20.18 31.98 47.38
C SER A 31 -18.79 31.73 47.98
N ASN A 32 -17.81 32.59 47.70
CA ASN A 32 -17.39 33.77 48.48
C ASN A 32 -16.40 33.43 49.60
N GLY A 33 -15.24 34.11 49.65
CA GLY A 33 -14.29 33.92 50.77
C GLY A 33 -12.83 34.29 50.52
N ARG A 34 -12.58 35.55 50.17
CA ARG A 34 -11.28 36.26 50.06
C ARG A 34 -9.99 35.60 50.61
N THR A 35 -8.96 35.68 49.75
CA THR A 35 -7.54 36.01 50.06
C THR A 35 -6.69 35.07 50.92
N ARG A 36 -5.57 34.63 50.33
CA ARG A 36 -4.24 35.22 50.63
C ARG A 36 -3.26 35.02 49.47
N ARG A 37 -2.24 35.88 49.42
CA ARG A 37 -1.20 35.91 48.37
C ARG A 37 -0.30 34.67 48.48
N ALA A 38 0.03 34.07 47.34
CA ALA A 38 1.30 33.35 47.17
C ALA A 38 1.72 33.44 45.69
N THR A 39 2.66 34.34 45.39
CA THR A 39 3.38 34.37 44.11
C THR A 39 4.31 33.17 44.04
N ALA A 40 3.77 32.02 43.67
CA ALA A 40 4.56 30.89 43.18
C ALA A 40 4.61 30.99 41.66
N ILE A 41 5.56 31.79 41.15
CA ILE A 41 5.97 31.70 39.74
C ILE A 41 6.53 30.29 39.57
N TRP A 42 5.71 29.38 39.03
CA TRP A 42 6.16 28.06 38.64
C TRP A 42 7.14 28.24 37.48
N ARG A 43 8.42 28.40 37.85
CA ARG A 43 9.57 28.15 37.00
C ARG A 43 9.57 26.65 36.70
N CYS A 44 8.62 26.23 35.87
CA CYS A 44 8.56 24.89 35.30
C CYS A 44 9.86 24.74 34.52
N SER A 45 10.82 24.05 35.13
CA SER A 45 12.15 23.91 34.54
C SER A 45 11.97 23.22 33.20
N THR A 46 12.29 23.92 32.12
CA THR A 46 12.48 23.34 30.80
C THR A 46 13.71 22.44 30.86
N LYS A 47 13.57 21.29 31.52
CA LYS A 47 14.47 20.15 31.40
C LYS A 47 14.38 19.70 29.96
N ARG A 48 15.22 20.31 29.13
CA ARG A 48 15.44 19.94 27.74
C ARG A 48 15.95 18.50 27.78
N TRP A 49 15.09 17.54 27.41
CA TRP A 49 15.47 16.13 27.38
C TRP A 49 16.60 15.98 26.35
N THR A 50 17.82 15.77 26.83
CA THR A 50 19.05 15.67 26.01
C THR A 50 19.23 14.32 25.34
N ASN A 51 18.24 13.44 25.43
CA ASN A 51 18.18 12.23 24.62
C ASN A 51 17.75 12.63 23.21
N GLY A 52 18.74 12.94 22.36
CA GLY A 52 18.56 13.12 20.93
C GLY A 52 17.72 11.99 20.34
N GLY A 53 16.84 12.32 19.39
CA GLY A 53 15.81 11.41 18.89
C GLY A 53 16.41 10.05 18.52
N ARG A 54 15.80 8.97 19.04
CA ARG A 54 16.27 7.59 18.83
C ARG A 54 16.61 7.40 17.35
N PRO A 55 17.83 6.94 17.00
CA PRO A 55 18.18 6.67 15.61
C PRO A 55 17.10 5.79 14.98
N ARG A 56 16.58 6.16 13.80
CA ARG A 56 15.66 5.28 13.07
C ARG A 56 16.38 3.96 12.85
N THR A 57 15.87 2.89 13.46
CA THR A 57 16.40 1.54 13.28
C THR A 57 16.47 1.27 11.79
N LYS A 58 17.68 1.16 11.23
CA LYS A 58 17.88 0.86 9.82
C LYS A 58 17.17 -0.45 9.56
N ARG A 59 16.14 -0.44 8.71
CA ARG A 59 15.47 -1.70 8.32
C ARG A 59 16.54 -2.61 7.77
N ARG A 60 16.55 -3.88 8.18
CA ARG A 60 17.42 -4.89 7.57
C ARG A 60 17.09 -4.88 6.08
N SER A 61 18.07 -4.52 5.26
CA SER A 61 17.96 -4.61 3.80
C SER A 61 17.71 -6.06 3.46
N VAL A 62 16.49 -6.37 3.01
CA VAL A 62 16.19 -7.69 2.47
C VAL A 62 16.93 -7.80 1.15
N THR A 63 17.89 -8.71 1.07
CA THR A 63 18.57 -9.03 -0.17
C THR A 63 17.63 -9.86 -1.04
N PHE A 64 17.59 -9.55 -2.34
CA PHE A 64 16.84 -10.31 -3.32
C PHE A 64 17.82 -10.83 -4.38
N ASP A 65 17.52 -12.00 -4.91
CA ASP A 65 18.24 -12.54 -6.06
C ASP A 65 17.36 -12.45 -7.31
N ARG A 66 17.98 -12.63 -8.49
CA ARG A 66 17.25 -12.57 -9.75
C ARG A 66 16.25 -13.72 -9.85
N PHE A 67 15.06 -13.41 -10.36
CA PHE A 67 13.88 -14.27 -10.38
C PHE A 67 13.25 -14.59 -9.01
N ASP A 68 13.62 -13.87 -7.94
CA ASP A 68 12.81 -13.88 -6.71
C ASP A 68 11.41 -13.28 -6.94
N VAL A 69 10.46 -13.69 -6.11
CA VAL A 69 9.13 -13.08 -6.01
C VAL A 69 9.04 -12.28 -4.72
N ALA A 70 8.82 -10.98 -4.87
CA ALA A 70 8.74 -10.03 -3.76
C ALA A 70 7.35 -9.41 -3.64
N LEU A 71 6.99 -8.93 -2.45
CA LEU A 71 5.76 -8.16 -2.21
C LEU A 71 6.10 -6.68 -2.13
N THR A 72 5.58 -5.87 -3.05
CA THR A 72 5.89 -4.43 -3.13
C THR A 72 4.63 -3.58 -3.03
N ARG A 73 4.74 -2.42 -2.37
CA ARG A 73 3.72 -1.37 -2.43
C ARG A 73 4.04 -0.44 -3.58
N PHE A 74 3.11 -0.28 -4.52
CA PHE A 74 3.26 0.65 -5.64
C PHE A 74 2.96 2.08 -5.20
N PRO A 75 3.94 3.00 -5.15
CA PRO A 75 3.73 4.34 -4.58
C PRO A 75 2.95 5.29 -5.50
N PHE A 76 2.91 5.02 -6.81
CA PHE A 76 2.45 6.00 -7.82
C PHE A 76 1.06 5.72 -8.44
N THR A 77 0.48 4.53 -8.28
CA THR A 77 -0.67 4.11 -9.12
C THR A 77 -2.00 3.93 -8.37
N GLU A 78 -1.99 3.71 -7.06
CA GLU A 78 -3.19 3.37 -6.28
C GLU A 78 -3.71 4.58 -5.48
N LYS A 79 -4.66 5.35 -6.05
CA LYS A 79 -5.21 6.59 -5.44
C LYS A 79 -6.00 6.39 -4.12
N ARG A 80 -6.26 5.14 -3.71
CA ARG A 80 -6.86 4.78 -2.40
C ARG A 80 -6.28 3.46 -1.88
N GLY A 81 -5.48 3.56 -0.82
CA GLY A 81 -4.83 2.43 -0.15
C GLY A 81 -3.67 1.84 -0.97
N GLN A 82 -2.46 1.82 -0.41
CA GLN A 82 -1.30 1.20 -1.07
C GLN A 82 -1.47 -0.33 -1.10
N LYS A 83 -2.11 -0.85 -2.15
CA LYS A 83 -2.26 -2.29 -2.34
C LYS A 83 -0.89 -2.92 -2.53
N VAL A 84 -0.60 -3.93 -1.71
CA VAL A 84 0.59 -4.76 -1.84
C VAL A 84 0.37 -5.69 -3.04
N ARG A 85 1.36 -5.79 -3.92
CA ARG A 85 1.32 -6.60 -5.14
C ARG A 85 2.56 -7.49 -5.22
N PRO A 86 2.42 -8.75 -5.68
CA PRO A 86 3.58 -9.56 -6.01
C PRO A 86 4.29 -8.99 -7.25
N VAL A 87 5.62 -9.04 -7.23
CA VAL A 87 6.50 -8.60 -8.32
C VAL A 87 7.58 -9.65 -8.57
N ALA A 88 7.94 -9.86 -9.83
CA ALA A 88 9.07 -10.70 -10.22
C ALA A 88 10.32 -9.83 -10.29
N VAL A 89 11.38 -10.23 -9.59
CA VAL A 89 12.67 -9.53 -9.58
C VAL A 89 13.44 -9.89 -10.85
N LEU A 90 13.84 -8.89 -11.64
CA LEU A 90 14.56 -9.10 -12.90
C LEU A 90 16.04 -8.68 -12.85
N SER A 91 16.39 -7.89 -11.83
CA SER A 91 17.75 -7.39 -11.59
C SER A 91 18.53 -8.34 -10.69
N ASP A 92 19.84 -8.39 -10.91
CA ASP A 92 20.78 -9.14 -10.09
C ASP A 92 21.15 -8.41 -8.80
N ARG A 93 21.56 -9.17 -7.78
CA ARG A 93 21.91 -8.68 -6.44
C ARG A 93 22.96 -7.55 -6.44
N THR A 94 23.92 -7.58 -7.35
CA THR A 94 24.94 -6.54 -7.51
C THR A 94 24.33 -5.16 -7.83
N PHE A 95 23.24 -5.12 -8.62
CA PHE A 95 22.51 -3.89 -8.89
C PHE A 95 21.79 -3.39 -7.62
N HIS A 96 21.22 -4.29 -6.83
CA HIS A 96 20.54 -3.96 -5.57
C HIS A 96 21.49 -3.37 -4.53
N GLU A 97 22.66 -3.99 -4.36
CA GLU A 97 23.68 -3.55 -3.39
C GLU A 97 24.31 -2.21 -3.80
N ALA A 98 24.58 -1.99 -5.10
CA ALA A 98 25.15 -0.75 -5.61
C ALA A 98 24.17 0.45 -5.58
N HIS A 99 22.87 0.22 -5.86
CA HIS A 99 21.92 1.32 -6.05
C HIS A 99 20.84 1.43 -4.95
N ASN A 100 20.68 0.44 -4.07
CA ASN A 100 19.52 0.30 -3.16
C ASN A 100 18.15 0.29 -3.90
N HIS A 101 18.16 -0.12 -5.17
CA HIS A 101 17.00 -0.18 -6.06
C HIS A 101 16.86 -1.56 -6.69
N LEU A 102 15.63 -1.91 -7.05
CA LEU A 102 15.25 -3.17 -7.65
C LEU A 102 14.46 -2.91 -8.94
N ILE A 103 14.91 -3.51 -10.03
CA ILE A 103 14.17 -3.59 -11.30
C ILE A 103 13.33 -4.87 -11.28
N GLY A 104 12.04 -4.74 -11.52
CA GLY A 104 11.10 -5.86 -11.54
C GLY A 104 9.95 -5.69 -12.53
N ALA A 105 9.20 -6.77 -12.69
CA ALA A 105 7.96 -6.86 -13.47
C ALA A 105 6.77 -7.17 -12.57
N MET A 106 5.56 -6.77 -12.99
CA MET A 106 4.34 -6.96 -12.21
C MET A 106 3.83 -8.39 -12.33
N ILE A 107 3.48 -9.03 -11.22
CA ILE A 107 2.71 -10.28 -11.24
C ILE A 107 1.23 -9.93 -11.04
N THR A 108 0.36 -10.45 -11.92
CA THR A 108 -1.08 -10.22 -11.87
C THR A 108 -1.85 -11.53 -12.05
N THR A 109 -3.05 -11.61 -11.48
CA THR A 109 -4.00 -12.66 -11.83
C THR A 109 -4.49 -12.46 -13.27
N ALA A 110 -4.70 -13.55 -14.00
CA ALA A 110 -4.97 -13.55 -15.45
C ALA A 110 -6.41 -13.13 -15.84
N ALA A 111 -7.17 -12.52 -14.93
CA ALA A 111 -8.63 -12.51 -14.96
C ALA A 111 -9.29 -11.55 -15.97
N ASN A 112 -8.60 -10.48 -16.40
CA ASN A 112 -9.26 -9.38 -17.12
C ASN A 112 -8.80 -9.22 -18.59
N THR A 113 -7.49 -9.16 -18.83
CA THR A 113 -6.91 -8.93 -20.16
C THR A 113 -5.57 -9.63 -20.25
N ARG A 114 -5.22 -10.18 -21.43
CA ARG A 114 -3.90 -10.74 -21.73
C ARG A 114 -3.16 -9.81 -22.69
N TRP A 115 -1.88 -9.56 -22.43
CA TRP A 115 -0.97 -8.89 -23.36
C TRP A 115 -0.21 -9.94 -24.16
N PRO A 116 0.22 -9.66 -25.41
CA PRO A 116 1.03 -10.60 -26.20
C PRO A 116 2.34 -11.03 -25.51
N SER A 117 2.86 -10.18 -24.61
CA SER A 117 4.09 -10.39 -23.84
C SER A 117 3.85 -10.89 -22.41
N ASP A 118 2.62 -11.23 -22.02
CA ASP A 118 2.35 -11.83 -20.71
C ASP A 118 2.87 -13.28 -20.67
N VAL A 119 3.53 -13.65 -19.58
CA VAL A 119 4.07 -15.00 -19.37
C VAL A 119 3.33 -15.67 -18.22
N ALA A 120 2.73 -16.84 -18.45
CA ALA A 120 2.09 -17.61 -17.39
C ALA A 120 3.13 -18.24 -16.44
N ILE A 121 2.85 -18.19 -15.13
CA ILE A 121 3.66 -18.86 -14.11
C ILE A 121 3.03 -20.24 -13.88
N VAL A 122 3.73 -21.29 -14.30
CA VAL A 122 3.31 -22.69 -14.13
C VAL A 122 3.53 -23.12 -12.68
N SER A 123 4.73 -22.88 -12.13
CA SER A 123 5.12 -23.30 -10.78
C SER A 123 4.71 -22.29 -9.71
N TYR A 124 3.50 -21.72 -9.82
CA TYR A 124 3.06 -20.60 -8.97
C TYR A 124 3.09 -20.91 -7.46
N ARG A 125 2.90 -22.18 -7.06
CA ARG A 125 2.97 -22.61 -5.66
C ARG A 125 4.39 -22.53 -5.09
N GLU A 126 5.40 -22.95 -5.86
CA GLU A 126 6.82 -22.87 -5.48
C GLU A 126 7.28 -21.42 -5.35
N ALA A 127 6.75 -20.55 -6.21
CA ALA A 127 6.95 -19.10 -6.16
C ALA A 127 6.23 -18.39 -4.98
N GLY A 128 5.56 -19.14 -4.09
CA GLY A 128 4.82 -18.60 -2.94
C GLY A 128 3.50 -17.90 -3.29
N LEU A 129 2.98 -18.08 -4.51
CA LEU A 129 1.72 -17.50 -4.96
C LEU A 129 0.55 -18.46 -4.66
N ARG A 130 -0.58 -17.89 -4.23
CA ARG A 130 -1.79 -18.66 -3.84
C ARG A 130 -2.65 -19.09 -5.03
N THR A 131 -2.49 -18.45 -6.18
CA THR A 131 -3.35 -18.60 -7.37
C THR A 131 -2.49 -18.60 -8.63
N PRO A 132 -2.95 -19.25 -9.72
CA PRO A 132 -2.33 -19.09 -11.03
C PRO A 132 -2.25 -17.61 -11.43
N CYS A 133 -1.06 -17.17 -11.84
CA CYS A 133 -0.75 -15.79 -12.15
C CYS A 133 0.04 -15.69 -13.46
N VAL A 134 0.11 -14.48 -14.02
CA VAL A 134 0.98 -14.12 -15.14
C VAL A 134 1.96 -13.03 -14.72
N VAL A 135 3.20 -13.11 -15.21
CA VAL A 135 4.15 -11.99 -15.22
C VAL A 135 3.81 -11.10 -16.40
N ARG A 136 3.52 -9.83 -16.12
CA ARG A 136 3.28 -8.78 -17.11
C ARG A 136 4.50 -7.88 -17.20
N LEU A 137 4.96 -7.59 -18.41
CA LEU A 137 6.09 -6.69 -18.70
C LEU A 137 5.80 -5.20 -18.46
N LYS A 138 4.98 -4.89 -17.45
CA LYS A 138 4.96 -3.57 -16.82
C LYS A 138 6.20 -3.46 -15.95
N LEU A 139 7.31 -3.08 -16.56
CA LEU A 139 8.62 -2.91 -15.90
C LEU A 139 8.64 -1.65 -15.02
N PHE A 140 9.37 -1.70 -13.91
CA PHE A 140 9.57 -0.57 -13.01
C PHE A 140 10.84 -0.75 -12.18
N THR A 141 11.39 0.38 -11.75
CA THR A 141 12.47 0.46 -10.75
C THR A 141 11.90 1.01 -9.45
N LEU A 142 12.22 0.38 -8.32
CA LEU A 142 11.70 0.73 -6.99
C LEU A 142 12.81 0.66 -5.93
N GLN A 143 12.71 1.48 -4.88
CA GLN A 143 13.63 1.43 -3.74
C GLN A 143 13.36 0.19 -2.88
N LEU A 144 14.40 -0.49 -2.38
CA LEU A 144 14.25 -1.70 -1.56
C LEU A 144 13.37 -1.49 -0.31
N ASP A 145 13.33 -0.28 0.24
CA ASP A 145 12.45 0.10 1.37
C ASP A 145 10.93 0.00 1.06
N LEU A 146 10.54 -0.02 -0.21
CA LEU A 146 9.14 -0.21 -0.66
C LEU A 146 8.75 -1.69 -0.75
N VAL A 147 9.73 -2.59 -0.64
CA VAL A 147 9.53 -4.04 -0.62
C VAL A 147 9.22 -4.48 0.81
N HIS A 148 8.11 -5.20 0.96
CA HIS A 148 7.66 -5.73 2.24
C HIS A 148 8.40 -7.00 2.66
N GLY A 149 8.78 -7.84 1.68
CA GLY A 149 9.54 -9.08 1.88
C GLY A 149 9.53 -9.97 0.65
N ARG A 150 10.27 -11.08 0.72
CA ARG A 150 10.28 -12.17 -0.28
C ARG A 150 9.17 -13.18 0.01
N LEU A 151 8.48 -13.66 -1.03
CA LEU A 151 7.53 -14.78 -0.96
C LEU A 151 8.19 -16.13 -1.27
N GLY A 152 9.08 -16.14 -2.26
CA GLY A 152 9.74 -17.32 -2.79
C GLY A 152 10.57 -16.93 -4.02
N SER A 153 10.86 -17.90 -4.87
CA SER A 153 11.60 -17.71 -6.12
C SER A 153 10.89 -18.43 -7.26
N LEU A 154 10.94 -17.88 -8.46
CA LEU A 154 10.37 -18.55 -9.65
C LEU A 154 11.17 -19.80 -9.97
N ALA A 155 10.49 -20.86 -10.43
CA ALA A 155 11.12 -22.10 -10.85
C ALA A 155 11.74 -21.96 -12.26
N ASP A 156 12.74 -22.79 -12.57
CA ASP A 156 13.42 -22.78 -13.88
C ASP A 156 12.51 -22.85 -15.13
N PRO A 157 11.40 -23.63 -15.18
CA PRO A 157 10.48 -23.59 -16.32
C PRO A 157 9.83 -22.21 -16.54
N ASP A 158 9.66 -21.39 -15.49
CA ASP A 158 9.11 -20.04 -15.59
C ASP A 158 10.19 -18.99 -15.92
N ARG A 159 11.43 -19.19 -15.43
CA ARG A 159 12.55 -18.25 -15.63
C ARG A 159 12.89 -18.03 -17.11
N GLN A 160 12.98 -19.10 -17.90
CA GLN A 160 13.37 -18.98 -19.31
C GLN A 160 12.35 -18.20 -20.17
N PRO A 161 11.04 -18.49 -20.13
CA PRO A 161 10.01 -17.70 -20.80
C PRO A 161 10.02 -16.22 -20.41
N ILE A 162 10.14 -15.92 -19.10
CA ILE A 162 10.22 -14.54 -18.61
C ILE A 162 11.45 -13.83 -19.17
N ARG A 163 12.63 -14.48 -19.14
CA ARG A 163 13.87 -13.91 -19.68
C ARG A 163 13.72 -13.57 -21.17
N ARG A 164 13.21 -14.52 -21.98
CA ARG A 164 12.98 -14.32 -23.43
C ARG A 164 11.95 -13.22 -23.71
N ALA A 165 10.92 -13.07 -22.88
CA ALA A 165 9.91 -12.02 -23.02
C ALA A 165 10.51 -10.63 -22.73
N VAL A 166 11.33 -10.51 -21.67
CA VAL A 166 12.06 -9.27 -21.33
C VAL A 166 13.08 -8.91 -22.42
N GLU A 167 13.88 -9.88 -22.87
CA GLU A 167 14.86 -9.71 -23.96
C GLU A 167 14.17 -9.14 -25.21
N ARG A 168 13.08 -9.77 -25.68
CA ARG A 168 12.30 -9.32 -26.86
C ARG A 168 11.66 -7.93 -26.69
N ALA A 169 11.36 -7.51 -25.47
CA ALA A 169 10.69 -6.24 -25.20
C ALA A 169 11.65 -5.05 -25.08
N ILE A 170 12.92 -5.30 -24.74
CA ILE A 170 13.94 -4.25 -24.53
C ILE A 170 14.95 -4.21 -25.68
N CYS A 171 15.37 -5.37 -26.18
CA CYS A 171 16.35 -5.52 -27.25
C CYS A 171 15.68 -6.18 -28.47
N PRO A 172 15.14 -5.41 -29.42
CA PRO A 172 14.76 -5.96 -30.71
C PRO A 172 16.01 -6.59 -31.37
N LYS A 173 15.78 -7.70 -32.08
CA LYS A 173 16.79 -8.36 -32.93
C LYS A 173 16.69 -7.84 -34.35
#